data_AF-A0A942J7W6-F1
#
_entry.id   AF-A0A942J7W6-F1
#
_cell.length_a   1.000
_cell.length_b   1.000
_cell.length_c   1.000
_cell.angle_alpha   90.00
_cell.angle_beta   90.00
_cell.angle_gamma   90.00
#
_symmetry.space_group_name_H-M   'P 1'
#
loop_
_entity.id
_entity.type
_entity.pdbx_description
1 polymer ?
#
loop_
_entity_poly.entity_id
_entity_poly.type
_entity_poly.pdbx_seq_one_letter_code
_entity_poly.pdbx_strand_id
1 'polypeptide(L)'
;MKPTDTYNDIKEVNLAYLMLAQNMVRSDREAAVFRLGIGAEIADILEALTPGQVLKMASSDMLLCSFRFDDTLLIDLLANHERERGVGHIHAAILAAGRPVESVA
;
A
#
# COMPACT_ATOMS: atom_id res chain seq x y z
N MET A 1 2.32 17.50 17.26
CA MET A 1 3.45 16.55 17.19
C MET A 1 4.74 17.34 17.19
N LYS A 2 5.77 16.95 17.96
CA LYS A 2 7.11 17.50 17.72
C LYS A 2 7.65 16.87 16.42
N PRO A 3 8.50 17.56 15.64
CA PRO A 3 8.99 17.04 14.36
C PRO A 3 9.72 15.69 14.48
N THR A 4 10.37 15.44 15.61
CA THR A 4 11.02 14.13 15.90
C THR A 4 10.00 13.01 16.11
N ASP A 5 8.82 13.31 16.66
CA ASP A 5 7.75 12.32 16.84
C ASP A 5 7.20 11.90 15.46
N THR A 6 6.99 12.87 14.56
CA THR A 6 6.51 12.61 13.20
C THR A 6 7.46 11.70 12.39
N TYR A 7 8.78 11.88 12.52
CA TYR A 7 9.75 11.02 11.83
C TYR A 7 9.68 9.57 12.32
N ASN A 8 9.54 9.37 13.64
CA ASN A 8 9.39 8.04 14.22
C ASN A 8 8.08 7.39 13.73
N ASP A 9 6.98 8.14 13.68
CA ASP A 9 5.71 7.65 13.15
C ASP A 9 5.82 7.23 11.68
N ILE A 10 6.48 8.05 10.84
CA ILE A 10 6.74 7.73 9.42
C ILE A 10 7.54 6.43 9.32
N LYS A 11 8.57 6.28 10.15
CA LYS A 11 9.40 5.08 10.16
C LYS A 11 8.61 3.83 10.56
N GLU A 12 7.76 3.93 11.56
CA GLU A 12 6.90 2.82 11.99
C GLU A 12 5.92 2.40 10.90
N VAL A 13 5.28 3.37 10.23
CA VAL A 13 4.38 3.11 9.10
C VAL A 13 5.12 2.44 7.94
N ASN A 14 6.28 2.98 7.56
CA ASN A 14 7.09 2.41 6.48
C ASN A 14 7.52 0.98 6.79
N LEU A 15 7.94 0.70 8.03
CA LEU A 15 8.34 -0.64 8.46
C LEU A 15 7.15 -1.60 8.39
N ALA A 16 6.00 -1.22 8.95
CA ALA A 16 4.79 -2.03 8.93
C ALA A 16 4.34 -2.34 7.50
N TYR A 17 4.37 -1.34 6.61
CA TYR A 17 4.02 -1.52 5.20
C TYR A 17 4.96 -2.49 4.49
N LEU A 18 6.29 -2.30 4.61
CA LEU A 18 7.28 -3.18 3.95
C LEU A 18 7.17 -4.63 4.44
N MET A 19 6.96 -4.83 5.74
CA MET A 19 6.76 -6.18 6.30
C MET A 19 5.49 -6.85 5.77
N LEU A 20 4.38 -6.11 5.69
CA LEU A 20 3.14 -6.60 5.10
C LEU A 20 3.33 -6.96 3.63
N ALA A 21 3.95 -6.07 2.86
CA ALA A 21 4.20 -6.26 1.44
C ALA A 21 5.07 -7.51 1.20
N GLN A 22 6.16 -7.70 1.94
CA GLN A 22 6.98 -8.91 1.86
C GLN A 22 6.18 -10.19 2.18
N ASN A 23 5.37 -10.16 3.23
CA ASN A 23 4.56 -11.32 3.61
C ASN A 23 3.51 -11.67 2.55
N MET A 24 2.87 -10.66 1.95
CA MET A 24 1.93 -10.86 0.86
C MET A 24 2.61 -11.47 -0.36
N VAL A 25 3.74 -10.91 -0.80
CA VAL A 25 4.48 -11.40 -1.98
C VAL A 25 4.91 -12.85 -1.80
N ARG A 26 5.45 -13.21 -0.62
CA ARG A 26 5.87 -14.59 -0.31
C ARG A 26 4.71 -15.58 -0.20
N SER A 27 3.52 -15.10 0.20
CA SER A 27 2.34 -15.95 0.35
C SER A 27 1.63 -16.21 -0.98
N ASP A 28 1.43 -15.16 -1.77
CA ASP A 28 0.77 -15.21 -3.08
C ASP A 28 1.19 -13.98 -3.89
N ARG A 29 2.18 -14.16 -4.75
CA ARG A 29 2.79 -13.08 -5.54
C ARG A 29 1.78 -12.41 -6.47
N GLU A 30 0.91 -13.17 -7.13
CA GLU A 30 -0.06 -12.63 -8.09
C GLU A 30 -1.11 -11.79 -7.37
N ALA A 31 -1.66 -12.29 -6.27
CA ALA A 31 -2.58 -11.52 -5.45
C ALA A 31 -1.90 -10.30 -4.81
N ALA A 32 -0.63 -10.40 -4.42
CA ALA A 32 0.13 -9.30 -3.84
C ALA A 32 0.33 -8.17 -4.85
N VAL A 33 0.77 -8.47 -6.07
CA VAL A 33 0.92 -7.50 -7.17
C VAL A 33 -0.37 -6.70 -7.36
N PHE A 34 -1.51 -7.38 -7.43
CA PHE A 34 -2.81 -6.74 -7.60
C PHE A 34 -3.22 -5.87 -6.39
N ARG A 35 -3.15 -6.43 -5.18
CA ARG A 35 -3.58 -5.77 -3.94
C ARG A 35 -2.68 -4.59 -3.55
N LEU A 36 -1.37 -4.74 -3.72
CA LEU A 36 -0.40 -3.68 -3.47
C LEU A 36 -0.39 -2.65 -4.61
N GLY A 37 -0.79 -3.04 -5.82
CA GLY A 37 -0.82 -2.14 -6.99
C GLY A 37 0.56 -1.87 -7.56
N ILE A 38 1.47 -2.82 -7.42
CA ILE A 38 2.89 -2.70 -7.79
C ILE A 38 3.20 -3.55 -9.02
N GLY A 39 4.24 -3.19 -9.77
CA GLY A 39 4.76 -4.01 -10.86
C GLY A 39 5.41 -5.32 -10.38
N ALA A 40 5.53 -6.28 -11.30
CA ALA A 40 6.22 -7.55 -11.06
C ALA A 40 7.68 -7.34 -10.60
N GLU A 41 8.40 -6.39 -11.19
CA GLU A 41 9.79 -6.08 -10.82
C GLU A 41 9.90 -5.58 -9.37
N ILE A 42 8.94 -4.74 -8.92
CA ILE A 42 8.91 -4.28 -7.53
C ILE A 42 8.63 -5.46 -6.59
N ALA A 43 7.73 -6.37 -6.97
CA ALA A 43 7.46 -7.57 -6.17
C ALA A 43 8.73 -8.43 -5.99
N ASP A 44 9.53 -8.61 -7.04
CA ASP A 44 10.80 -9.36 -6.98
C ASP A 44 11.83 -8.67 -6.07
N ILE A 45 11.93 -7.34 -6.15
CA ILE A 45 12.78 -6.55 -5.24
C ILE A 45 12.32 -6.73 -3.79
N LEU A 46 11.02 -6.56 -3.53
CA LEU A 46 10.46 -6.70 -2.19
C LEU A 46 10.73 -8.08 -1.59
N GLU A 47 10.58 -9.15 -2.36
CA GLU A 47 10.85 -10.51 -1.91
C GLU A 47 12.31 -10.71 -1.46
N ALA A 48 13.24 -10.13 -2.23
CA ALA A 48 14.69 -10.25 -2.02
C ALA A 48 15.26 -9.34 -0.92
N LEU A 49 14.48 -8.36 -0.42
CA LEU A 49 14.96 -7.44 0.62
C LEU A 49 15.32 -8.19 1.92
N THR A 50 16.53 -7.94 2.41
CA THR A 50 16.96 -8.42 3.73
C THR A 50 16.33 -7.58 4.85
N PRO A 51 16.23 -8.11 6.08
CA PRO A 51 15.74 -7.34 7.23
C PRO A 51 16.49 -6.02 7.46
N GLY A 52 17.81 -6.01 7.23
CA GLY A 52 18.62 -4.79 7.34
C GLY A 52 18.29 -3.75 6.28
N GLN A 53 18.00 -4.16 5.04
CA GLN A 53 17.57 -3.25 3.98
C GLN A 53 16.16 -2.71 4.24
N VAL A 54 15.24 -3.55 4.74
CA VAL A 54 13.89 -3.11 5.16
C VAL A 54 13.99 -2.03 6.23
N LEU A 55 14.80 -2.24 7.28
CA LEU A 55 14.97 -1.26 8.35
C LEU A 55 15.61 0.05 7.84
N LYS A 56 16.56 -0.05 6.90
CA LYS A 56 17.18 1.11 6.26
C LYS A 56 16.16 1.91 5.44
N MET A 57 15.35 1.24 4.62
CA MET A 57 14.29 1.88 3.84
C MET A 57 13.22 2.52 4.75
N ALA A 58 12.82 1.81 5.81
CA ALA A 58 11.85 2.33 6.76
C ALA A 58 12.29 3.62 7.44
N SER A 59 13.61 3.80 7.63
CA SER A 59 14.19 5.01 8.22
C SER A 59 14.21 6.24 7.28
N SER A 60 13.54 6.17 6.12
CA SER A 60 13.30 7.33 5.25
C SER A 60 12.41 8.38 5.94
N ASP A 61 12.70 9.66 5.73
CA ASP A 61 11.86 10.79 6.19
C ASP A 61 10.54 10.94 5.39
N MET A 62 10.38 10.17 4.31
CA MET A 62 9.20 10.18 3.45
C MET A 62 8.43 8.85 3.57
N LEU A 63 7.11 8.92 3.52
CA LEU A 63 6.25 7.75 3.40
C LEU A 63 6.56 7.01 2.09
N LEU A 64 6.82 5.71 2.21
CA LEU A 64 7.08 4.84 1.05
C LEU A 64 5.80 4.34 0.38
N CYS A 65 4.68 4.39 1.10
CA CYS A 65 3.37 4.07 0.57
C CYS A 65 2.53 5.35 0.44
N SER A 66 1.86 5.50 -0.70
CA SER A 66 0.89 6.56 -0.94
C SER A 66 -0.53 6.06 -0.75
N PHE A 67 -1.46 7.01 -0.61
CA PHE A 67 -2.87 6.68 -0.58
C PHE A 67 -3.33 6.26 -1.97
N ARG A 68 -3.82 5.03 -2.09
CA ARG A 68 -4.17 4.42 -3.39
C ARG A 68 -5.37 5.07 -4.10
N PHE A 69 -6.21 5.80 -3.36
CA PHE A 69 -7.43 6.41 -3.89
C PHE A 69 -7.27 7.92 -4.00
N ASP A 70 -7.02 8.44 -5.20
CA ASP A 70 -7.00 9.89 -5.44
C ASP A 70 -8.38 10.45 -5.84
N ASP A 71 -9.37 9.58 -6.02
CA ASP A 71 -10.71 9.94 -6.47
C ASP A 71 -11.62 10.11 -5.26
N THR A 72 -12.07 11.36 -5.07
CA THR A 72 -12.98 11.76 -3.99
C THR A 72 -14.27 10.94 -3.98
N LEU A 73 -14.77 10.48 -5.14
CA LEU A 73 -15.96 9.62 -5.21
C LEU A 73 -15.70 8.25 -4.58
N LEU A 74 -14.52 7.68 -4.81
CA LEU A 74 -14.11 6.40 -4.25
C LEU A 74 -13.94 6.48 -2.73
N ILE A 75 -13.38 7.60 -2.25
CA ILE A 75 -13.23 7.89 -0.83
C ILE A 75 -14.62 8.06 -0.20
N ASP A 76 -15.50 8.84 -0.81
CA ASP A 76 -16.86 9.06 -0.33
C ASP A 76 -17.68 7.77 -0.31
N LEU A 77 -17.52 6.89 -1.30
CA LEU A 77 -18.19 5.58 -1.35
C LEU A 77 -17.71 4.63 -0.25
N LEU A 78 -16.43 4.66 0.10
CA LEU A 78 -15.86 3.84 1.18
C LEU A 78 -16.15 4.42 2.57
N ALA A 79 -16.20 5.75 2.69
CA ALA A 79 -16.43 6.45 3.94
C ALA A 79 -17.92 6.55 4.30
N ASN A 80 -18.82 6.67 3.30
CA ASN A 80 -20.25 6.81 3.55
C ASN A 80 -20.91 5.46 3.82
N HIS A 81 -21.48 5.37 5.01
CA HIS A 81 -21.95 4.15 5.66
C HIS A 81 -23.47 3.95 5.51
N GLU A 82 -24.07 4.26 4.36
CA GLU A 82 -25.52 4.15 4.20
C GLU A 82 -25.97 2.85 3.49
N ARG A 83 -26.47 1.95 4.33
CA ARG A 83 -27.39 0.80 4.09
C ARG A 83 -26.91 -0.40 3.27
N GLU A 84 -25.92 -0.31 2.38
CA GLU A 84 -25.48 -1.47 1.57
C GLU A 84 -23.95 -1.66 1.55
N ARG A 85 -23.40 -2.09 2.71
CA ARG A 85 -21.96 -2.42 2.85
C ARG A 85 -21.41 -3.32 1.74
N GLY A 86 -22.21 -4.25 1.22
CA GLY A 86 -21.78 -5.16 0.17
C GLY A 86 -21.52 -4.46 -1.18
N VAL A 87 -22.41 -3.56 -1.59
CA VAL A 87 -22.36 -2.95 -2.92
C VAL A 87 -21.26 -1.89 -3.00
N GLY A 88 -21.11 -1.05 -1.97
CA GLY A 88 -20.07 -0.02 -1.91
C GLY A 88 -18.65 -0.59 -1.92
N HIS A 89 -18.37 -1.62 -1.14
CA HIS A 89 -17.06 -2.28 -1.13
C HIS A 89 -16.74 -2.98 -2.46
N ILE A 90 -17.73 -3.61 -3.10
CA ILE A 90 -17.54 -4.24 -4.42
C ILE A 90 -17.26 -3.17 -5.48
N HIS A 91 -18.01 -2.07 -5.51
CA HIS A 91 -17.78 -0.98 -6.47
C HIS A 91 -16.40 -0.34 -6.28
N ALA A 92 -16.00 -0.10 -5.03
CA ALA A 92 -14.68 0.41 -4.73
C ALA A 92 -13.56 -0.56 -5.15
N ALA A 93 -13.74 -1.86 -4.91
CA ALA A 93 -12.79 -2.88 -5.36
C ALA A 93 -12.70 -2.96 -6.89
N ILE A 94 -13.82 -2.86 -7.60
CA ILE A 94 -13.85 -2.83 -9.08
C ILE A 94 -13.12 -1.59 -9.61
N LEU A 95 -13.40 -0.41 -9.06
CA LEU A 95 -12.73 0.84 -9.45
C LEU A 95 -11.23 0.80 -9.11
N ALA A 96 -10.85 0.23 -7.96
CA ALA A 96 -9.46 0.02 -7.56
C ALA A 96 -8.69 -0.94 -8.49
N ALA A 97 -9.39 -1.95 -9.00
CA ALA A 97 -8.87 -2.98 -9.91
C ALA A 97 -8.70 -2.47 -11.35
N GLY A 98 -9.57 -1.55 -11.77
CA GLY A 98 -9.55 -0.96 -13.10
C GLY A 98 -8.44 0.07 -13.31
N ARG A 99 -7.73 0.46 -12.23
CA ARG A 99 -6.59 1.38 -12.35
C ARG A 99 -5.37 0.61 -12.85
N PRO A 100 -4.65 1.15 -13.85
CA PRO A 100 -3.42 0.53 -14.32
C PRO A 100 -2.45 0.41 -13.15
N VAL A 101 -1.75 -0.74 -13.08
CA VAL A 101 -0.61 -0.90 -12.19
C VAL A 101 0.36 0.25 -12.47
N GLU A 102 0.81 0.94 -11.42
CA GLU A 102 1.75 2.04 -11.56
C GLU A 102 3.02 1.48 -12.23
N SER A 103 3.17 1.73 -13.52
CA SER A 103 4.37 1.38 -14.26
C SER A 103 5.45 2.36 -13.86
N VAL A 104 6.54 1.86 -13.28
CA VAL A 104 7.73 2.67 -13.07
C VAL A 104 8.15 3.21 -14.44
N ALA A 105 8.16 4.53 -14.58
CA ALA A 105 8.63 5.22 -15.78
C ALA A 105 10.17 5.18 -15.87
#